data_AF-A0A928R276-F1
#
_entry.id   AF-A0A928R276-F1
#
_cell.length_a   1.000
_cell.length_b   1.000
_cell.length_c   1.000
_cell.angle_alpha   90.00
_cell.angle_beta   90.00
_cell.angle_gamma   90.00
#
_symmetry.space_group_name_H-M   'P 1'
#
loop_
_entity.id
_entity.type
_entity.pdbx_description
1 polymer ?
#
loop_
_entity_poly.entity_id
_entity_poly.type
_entity_poly.pdbx_seq_one_letter_code
_entity_poly.pdbx_strand_id
1 'polypeptide(L)'
;MKITSDIRYIGVNDHKVDLFEGQYVVPNGMSYNSYAIMDEKIAIMDTVDQNFTHEWLDNIQATLGGRKPDYLVIQHMEPDHSANIVNFVKAYPDVKIVSSAKAFAMMKNFFGTDFADRQIVVGGGDSLSLGKHNLVFVTAPMVHWPEVIVTYDTTEKVLFSADGFGKFGALDVEEPWADEARRYYIGIVGKYGAQVQNLLKKASTLEIEKILPLHGPILTENLGYYLNLYNTWSSYQPEEDGIVVAYTSIYGNTKKAVMQFVEKLKANGSPKVVVYDLARCDMAAAVADAFRYSKLVLATTTYNADIFPFMREFIDHLTERNFQNRTVGFIENGSWAPMAAKIMKEMLSGSKNLTIAEPAVRILSAMNEESAAQLDALATDLCQDYLARQDETANKNDLTALFKIGYGLYVVTSNDGKKDNGLIVNTVTQITNTPNRVAVAINKENYSHHVIKQTGIMNVNVLSTDAPFAVFEKFGFQSGRNVDKFEGCTPLRSDNGLIFLPRHINSFLSLKVESYVDLDTHGIFICQVTEARVLSDKETMTYTYYQENVKPKPVTEGKKGYVCKICGYVYEGDTLPEDYVCPLCKHGAADFEPIQ
;
A
#
# COMPACT_ATOMS: atom_id res chain seq x y z
N MET A 1 38.12 12.21 6.93
CA MET A 1 37.22 13.20 7.60
C MET A 1 36.94 12.77 9.04
N LYS A 2 36.84 13.69 10.02
CA LYS A 2 36.41 13.34 11.39
C LYS A 2 34.87 13.30 11.44
N ILE A 3 34.30 12.20 11.91
CA ILE A 3 32.84 12.04 12.05
C ILE A 3 32.42 12.41 13.47
N THR A 4 33.15 11.88 14.45
CA THR A 4 33.00 12.19 15.88
C THR A 4 34.38 12.40 16.52
N SER A 5 34.48 12.41 17.85
CA SER A 5 35.78 12.40 18.53
C SER A 5 36.56 11.12 18.25
N ASP A 6 35.89 9.99 18.06
CA ASP A 6 36.54 8.67 18.02
C ASP A 6 36.34 7.94 16.67
N ILE A 7 35.33 8.31 15.88
CA ILE A 7 35.07 7.69 14.57
C ILE A 7 35.64 8.57 13.43
N ARG A 8 36.28 7.92 12.45
CA ARG A 8 36.94 8.54 11.30
C ARG A 8 36.49 7.91 9.99
N TYR A 9 36.29 8.73 8.97
CA TYR A 9 36.11 8.27 7.60
C TYR A 9 37.47 8.00 6.95
N ILE A 10 37.61 6.82 6.36
CA ILE A 10 38.81 6.33 5.65
C ILE A 10 38.50 5.75 4.27
N GLY A 11 37.26 5.90 3.77
CA GLY A 11 36.84 5.46 2.44
C GLY A 11 37.37 6.35 1.30
N VAL A 12 36.82 6.15 0.11
CA VAL A 12 37.30 6.74 -1.16
C VAL A 12 36.14 7.13 -2.08
N ASN A 13 36.41 8.04 -3.03
CA ASN A 13 35.49 8.39 -4.12
C ASN A 13 35.99 7.81 -5.44
N ASP A 14 35.09 7.19 -6.19
CA ASP A 14 35.32 6.71 -7.55
C ASP A 14 34.61 7.60 -8.57
N HIS A 15 35.39 8.38 -9.30
CA HIS A 15 34.93 9.21 -10.42
C HIS A 15 35.17 8.57 -11.79
N LYS A 16 35.74 7.36 -11.83
CA LYS A 16 36.07 6.63 -13.07
C LYS A 16 35.01 5.61 -13.43
N VAL A 17 34.22 5.15 -12.46
CA VAL A 17 33.08 4.28 -12.71
C VAL A 17 32.04 4.98 -13.58
N ASP A 18 31.65 4.34 -14.67
CA ASP A 18 30.55 4.76 -15.55
C ASP A 18 29.26 3.99 -15.24
N LEU A 19 29.39 2.71 -14.85
CA LEU A 19 28.32 1.82 -14.46
C LEU A 19 28.59 1.15 -13.11
N PHE A 20 27.74 1.39 -12.11
CA PHE A 20 27.72 0.62 -10.86
C PHE A 20 27.02 -0.73 -11.08
N GLU A 21 27.58 -1.81 -10.53
CA GLU A 21 27.21 -3.21 -10.81
C GLU A 21 27.19 -3.59 -12.31
N GLY A 22 27.80 -2.77 -13.17
CA GLY A 22 27.72 -2.93 -14.62
C GLY A 22 26.35 -2.61 -15.24
N GLN A 23 25.44 -1.97 -14.48
CA GLN A 23 24.07 -1.68 -14.93
C GLN A 23 23.62 -0.24 -14.68
N TYR A 24 23.97 0.36 -13.54
CA TYR A 24 23.45 1.67 -13.15
C TYR A 24 24.39 2.79 -13.58
N VAL A 25 23.91 3.69 -14.45
CA VAL A 25 24.70 4.85 -14.89
C VAL A 25 24.92 5.80 -13.72
N VAL A 26 26.17 6.09 -13.38
CA VAL A 26 26.53 6.91 -12.21
C VAL A 26 27.39 8.11 -12.63
N PRO A 27 26.78 9.13 -13.26
CA PRO A 27 27.54 10.25 -13.85
C PRO A 27 28.30 11.09 -12.80
N ASN A 28 27.85 11.02 -11.55
CA ASN A 28 28.44 11.71 -10.40
C ASN A 28 29.38 10.79 -9.59
N GLY A 29 29.79 9.65 -10.17
CA GLY A 29 30.66 8.67 -9.51
C GLY A 29 29.98 7.87 -8.42
N MET A 30 30.80 7.24 -7.58
CA MET A 30 30.40 6.47 -6.40
C MET A 30 31.31 6.78 -5.22
N SER A 31 30.84 6.50 -4.00
CA SER A 31 31.72 6.44 -2.84
C SER A 31 31.76 5.02 -2.30
N TYR A 32 32.94 4.54 -1.91
CA TYR A 32 33.13 3.30 -1.18
C TYR A 32 33.55 3.67 0.24
N ASN A 33 32.59 3.66 1.15
CA ASN A 33 32.78 4.13 2.51
C ASN A 33 33.40 3.03 3.37
N SER A 34 34.39 3.43 4.17
CA SER A 34 34.99 2.63 5.22
C SER A 34 35.30 3.53 6.40
N TYR A 35 35.26 2.97 7.61
CA TYR A 35 35.34 3.73 8.85
C TYR A 35 36.34 3.13 9.83
N ALA A 36 37.02 3.98 10.60
CA ALA A 36 37.88 3.57 11.71
C ALA A 36 37.31 4.07 13.03
N ILE A 37 37.17 3.16 14.00
CA ILE A 37 36.76 3.47 15.38
C ILE A 37 38.02 3.44 16.24
N MET A 38 38.38 4.61 16.78
CA MET A 38 39.58 4.81 17.58
C MET A 38 39.26 4.66 19.08
N ASP A 39 39.70 3.57 19.68
CA ASP A 39 39.48 3.29 21.11
C ASP A 39 40.73 2.61 21.71
N GLU A 40 40.63 1.96 22.87
CA GLU A 40 41.67 1.07 23.41
C GLU A 40 42.03 -0.02 22.39
N LYS A 41 41.01 -0.65 21.81
CA LYS A 41 41.10 -1.53 20.64
C LYS A 41 40.55 -0.82 19.40
N ILE A 42 41.24 -0.93 18.27
CA ILE A 42 40.84 -0.26 17.04
C ILE A 42 40.06 -1.22 16.14
N ALA A 43 38.91 -0.77 15.65
CA ALA A 43 38.12 -1.49 14.64
C ALA A 43 38.10 -0.73 13.31
N ILE A 44 38.33 -1.45 12.21
CA ILE A 44 38.10 -1.00 10.85
C ILE A 44 36.79 -1.63 10.36
N MET A 45 35.89 -0.81 9.82
CA MET A 45 34.57 -1.20 9.33
C MET A 45 34.60 -1.28 7.80
N ASP A 46 34.43 -2.48 7.28
CA ASP A 46 34.46 -2.86 5.86
C ASP A 46 35.71 -2.36 5.12
N THR A 47 35.83 -2.78 3.86
CA THR A 47 36.91 -2.36 2.98
C THR A 47 36.33 -1.56 1.81
N VAL A 48 37.10 -1.38 0.74
CA VAL A 48 36.67 -0.66 -0.48
C VAL A 48 36.96 -1.51 -1.71
N ASP A 49 36.51 -1.04 -2.86
CA ASP A 49 36.77 -1.66 -4.16
C ASP A 49 38.28 -1.88 -4.41
N GLN A 50 38.59 -2.95 -5.14
CA GLN A 50 39.96 -3.36 -5.43
C GLN A 50 40.80 -2.28 -6.14
N ASN A 51 40.17 -1.38 -6.88
CA ASN A 51 40.90 -0.31 -7.58
C ASN A 51 41.45 0.75 -6.62
N PHE A 52 40.96 0.77 -5.37
CA PHE A 52 41.31 1.75 -4.35
C PHE A 52 42.09 1.16 -3.18
N THR A 53 42.64 -0.06 -3.32
CA THR A 53 43.44 -0.74 -2.28
C THR A 53 44.49 0.16 -1.63
N HIS A 54 45.31 0.83 -2.45
CA HIS A 54 46.44 1.60 -1.96
C HIS A 54 45.98 2.87 -1.25
N GLU A 55 45.07 3.63 -1.85
CA GLU A 55 44.53 4.85 -1.25
C GLU A 55 43.85 4.58 0.09
N TRP A 56 43.07 3.49 0.18
CA TRP A 56 42.42 3.09 1.43
C TRP A 56 43.43 2.66 2.51
N LEU A 57 44.46 1.89 2.17
CA LEU A 57 45.52 1.53 3.12
C LEU A 57 46.31 2.77 3.60
N ASP A 58 46.57 3.72 2.71
CA ASP A 58 47.22 4.99 3.06
C ASP A 58 46.34 5.82 4.02
N ASN A 59 45.02 5.88 3.77
CA ASN A 59 44.04 6.52 4.66
C ASN A 59 44.02 5.88 6.06
N ILE A 60 44.09 4.54 6.13
CA ILE A 60 44.21 3.81 7.39
C ILE A 60 45.51 4.20 8.10
N GLN A 61 46.65 4.08 7.43
CA GLN A 61 47.95 4.37 8.05
C GLN A 61 48.03 5.80 8.59
N ALA A 62 47.55 6.78 7.82
CA ALA A 62 47.46 8.18 8.23
C ALA A 62 46.56 8.36 9.46
N THR A 63 45.43 7.65 9.50
CA THR A 63 44.46 7.74 10.61
C THR A 63 44.97 7.08 11.89
N LEU A 64 45.69 5.96 11.78
CA LEU A 64 46.15 5.18 12.93
C LEU A 64 47.39 5.78 13.62
N GLY A 65 48.17 6.63 12.94
CA GLY A 65 49.34 7.30 13.53
C GLY A 65 50.37 6.32 14.12
N GLY A 66 50.52 5.13 13.51
CA GLY A 66 51.42 4.07 13.97
C GLY A 66 50.80 3.04 14.92
N ARG A 67 49.56 3.23 15.39
CA ARG A 67 48.80 2.18 16.06
C ARG A 67 48.42 1.07 15.07
N LYS A 68 48.13 -0.13 15.57
CA LYS A 68 47.67 -1.26 14.76
C LYS A 68 46.18 -1.51 15.02
N PRO A 69 45.41 -1.93 14.00
CA PRO A 69 44.02 -2.34 14.18
C PRO A 69 43.93 -3.70 14.87
N ASP A 70 42.94 -3.86 15.74
CA ASP A 70 42.64 -5.13 16.43
C ASP A 70 41.59 -5.93 15.67
N TYR A 71 40.63 -5.24 15.04
CA TYR A 71 39.50 -5.85 14.35
C TYR A 71 39.31 -5.28 12.94
N LEU A 72 38.95 -6.17 12.01
CA LEU A 72 38.30 -5.85 10.74
C LEU A 72 36.87 -6.39 10.81
N VAL A 73 35.88 -5.51 10.93
CA VAL A 73 34.47 -5.86 10.94
C VAL A 73 33.96 -5.84 9.50
N ILE A 74 33.44 -6.97 9.03
CA ILE A 74 32.86 -7.10 7.69
C ILE A 74 31.35 -7.25 7.82
N GLN A 75 30.63 -6.25 7.36
CA GLN A 75 29.17 -6.20 7.37
C GLN A 75 28.58 -6.85 6.12
N HIS A 76 29.28 -6.76 5.00
CA HIS A 76 28.80 -7.17 3.69
C HIS A 76 29.94 -7.71 2.81
N MET A 77 29.66 -8.75 2.03
CA MET A 77 30.65 -9.46 1.20
C MET A 77 30.63 -9.08 -0.27
N GLU A 78 29.89 -8.06 -0.70
CA GLU A 78 30.02 -7.57 -2.07
C GLU A 78 31.44 -7.04 -2.32
N PRO A 79 32.06 -7.32 -3.49
CA PRO A 79 33.48 -7.03 -3.70
C PRO A 79 33.87 -5.56 -3.58
N ASP A 80 32.97 -4.63 -3.86
CA ASP A 80 33.21 -3.19 -3.70
C ASP A 80 33.37 -2.74 -2.24
N HIS A 81 33.06 -3.61 -1.28
CA HIS A 81 33.33 -3.42 0.15
C HIS A 81 34.21 -4.50 0.78
N SER A 82 34.48 -5.60 0.08
CA SER A 82 35.17 -6.77 0.65
C SER A 82 36.44 -7.21 -0.09
N ALA A 83 36.71 -6.67 -1.29
CA ALA A 83 37.84 -7.12 -2.12
C ALA A 83 39.20 -6.99 -1.43
N ASN A 84 39.32 -6.07 -0.46
CA ASN A 84 40.57 -5.76 0.19
C ASN A 84 40.80 -6.52 1.52
N ILE A 85 39.93 -7.45 1.92
CA ILE A 85 40.11 -8.25 3.15
C ILE A 85 41.48 -8.96 3.16
N VAL A 86 41.83 -9.64 2.07
CA VAL A 86 43.12 -10.36 1.96
C VAL A 86 44.31 -9.42 2.04
N ASN A 87 44.24 -8.26 1.39
CA ASN A 87 45.30 -7.26 1.39
C ASN A 87 45.48 -6.63 2.78
N PHE A 88 44.37 -6.34 3.46
CA PHE A 88 44.37 -5.82 4.82
C PHE A 88 44.99 -6.81 5.81
N VAL A 89 44.61 -8.09 5.75
CA VAL A 89 45.16 -9.14 6.63
C VAL A 89 46.65 -9.38 6.37
N LYS A 90 47.12 -9.19 5.14
CA LYS A 90 48.57 -9.21 4.83
C LYS A 90 49.30 -8.03 5.46
N ALA A 91 48.71 -6.84 5.44
CA ALA A 91 49.29 -5.63 6.04
C ALA A 91 49.26 -5.66 7.58
N TYR A 92 48.22 -6.28 8.17
CA TYR A 92 48.02 -6.38 9.61
C TYR A 92 47.78 -7.85 10.03
N PRO A 93 48.85 -8.67 10.14
CA PRO A 93 48.73 -10.11 10.36
C PRO A 93 48.03 -10.51 11.67
N ASP A 94 48.08 -9.65 12.69
CA ASP A 94 47.54 -9.93 14.03
C ASP A 94 46.03 -9.60 14.16
N VAL A 95 45.41 -9.01 13.12
CA VAL A 95 44.00 -8.59 13.16
C VAL A 95 43.06 -9.80 13.28
N LYS A 96 41.97 -9.62 14.03
CA LYS A 96 40.81 -10.53 14.03
C LYS A 96 39.75 -10.04 13.06
N ILE A 97 39.09 -10.96 12.36
CA ILE A 97 38.00 -10.64 11.44
C ILE A 97 36.69 -10.92 12.15
N VAL A 98 35.78 -9.96 12.15
CA VAL A 98 34.48 -10.04 12.83
C VAL A 98 33.38 -10.02 11.77
N SER A 99 32.59 -11.08 11.66
CA SER A 99 31.50 -11.14 10.67
C SER A 99 30.50 -12.27 10.95
N SER A 100 29.48 -12.40 10.10
CA SER A 100 28.52 -13.48 10.20
C SER A 100 29.08 -14.82 9.71
N ALA A 101 28.51 -15.92 10.17
CA ALA A 101 28.92 -17.26 9.72
C ALA A 101 28.81 -17.44 8.20
N LYS A 102 27.79 -16.81 7.58
CA LYS A 102 27.60 -16.85 6.12
C LYS A 102 28.67 -16.05 5.39
N ALA A 103 29.08 -14.90 5.93
CA ALA A 103 30.14 -14.09 5.35
C ALA A 103 31.46 -14.85 5.32
N PHE A 104 31.83 -15.57 6.39
CA PHE A 104 33.03 -16.42 6.39
C PHE A 104 32.97 -17.54 5.35
N ALA A 105 31.80 -18.16 5.15
CA ALA A 105 31.62 -19.14 4.07
C ALA A 105 31.83 -18.48 2.68
N MET A 106 31.36 -17.25 2.49
CA MET A 106 31.59 -16.49 1.26
C MET A 106 33.06 -16.07 1.09
N MET A 107 33.75 -15.66 2.16
CA MET A 107 35.20 -15.39 2.13
C MET A 107 35.99 -16.61 1.64
N LYS A 108 35.62 -17.81 2.10
CA LYS A 108 36.24 -19.06 1.60
C LYS A 108 36.04 -19.23 0.10
N ASN A 109 34.86 -18.90 -0.41
CA ASN A 109 34.55 -19.03 -1.83
C ASN A 109 35.27 -17.97 -2.68
N PHE A 110 35.31 -16.72 -2.22
CA PHE A 110 35.96 -15.61 -2.95
C PHE A 110 37.48 -15.67 -2.87
N PHE A 111 38.04 -16.03 -1.71
CA PHE A 111 39.47 -15.87 -1.42
C PHE A 111 40.22 -17.18 -1.15
N GLY A 112 39.51 -18.32 -1.13
CA GLY A 112 40.09 -19.63 -0.79
C GLY A 112 40.39 -19.82 0.70
N THR A 113 40.05 -18.83 1.55
CA THR A 113 40.27 -18.87 3.00
C THR A 113 39.12 -18.16 3.72
N ASP A 114 38.74 -18.70 4.86
CA ASP A 114 37.83 -18.08 5.81
C ASP A 114 38.57 -17.49 7.02
N PHE A 115 39.90 -17.58 7.05
CA PHE A 115 40.74 -17.13 8.16
C PHE A 115 40.39 -17.79 9.51
N ALA A 116 40.14 -19.10 9.52
CA ALA A 116 39.71 -19.87 10.71
C ALA A 116 40.44 -19.56 12.03
N ASP A 117 41.73 -19.22 12.00
CA ASP A 117 42.56 -18.84 13.17
C ASP A 117 42.30 -17.42 13.72
N ARG A 118 41.48 -16.63 13.00
CA ARG A 118 41.26 -15.19 13.23
C ARG A 118 39.80 -14.79 13.25
N GLN A 119 38.87 -15.74 13.08
CA GLN A 119 37.44 -15.45 13.05
C GLN A 119 36.90 -15.07 14.43
N ILE A 120 36.00 -14.10 14.42
CA ILE A 120 35.02 -13.82 15.46
C ILE A 120 33.67 -13.85 14.77
N VAL A 121 32.93 -14.95 14.96
CA VAL A 121 31.61 -15.13 14.36
C VAL A 121 30.57 -14.44 15.21
N VAL A 122 29.79 -13.54 14.62
CA VAL A 122 28.73 -12.77 15.29
C VAL A 122 27.36 -12.99 14.64
N GLY A 123 26.33 -12.95 15.46
CA GLY A 123 24.92 -13.01 15.10
C GLY A 123 24.12 -11.86 15.72
N GLY A 124 22.79 -11.97 15.65
CA GLY A 124 21.90 -10.93 16.16
C GLY A 124 21.92 -10.88 17.67
N GLY A 125 22.28 -9.72 18.24
CA GLY A 125 22.35 -9.48 19.68
C GLY A 125 23.73 -9.72 20.30
N ASP A 126 24.69 -10.26 19.54
CA ASP A 126 26.08 -10.36 19.98
C ASP A 126 26.70 -8.97 20.09
N SER A 127 27.74 -8.83 20.93
CA SER A 127 28.46 -7.58 21.08
C SER A 127 29.98 -7.74 21.14
N LEU A 128 30.69 -6.66 20.80
CA LEU A 128 32.14 -6.55 20.83
C LEU A 128 32.54 -5.22 21.48
N SER A 129 33.18 -5.30 22.65
CA SER A 129 33.75 -4.13 23.31
C SER A 129 35.13 -3.80 22.74
N LEU A 130 35.33 -2.51 22.45
CA LEU A 130 36.59 -1.93 22.01
C LEU A 130 37.33 -1.19 23.14
N GLY A 131 36.74 -1.12 24.34
CA GLY A 131 37.14 -0.22 25.42
C GLY A 131 35.93 0.62 25.82
N LYS A 132 35.92 1.90 25.44
CA LYS A 132 34.79 2.83 25.63
C LYS A 132 33.59 2.50 24.72
N HIS A 133 33.85 2.10 23.48
CA HIS A 133 32.86 1.74 22.47
C HIS A 133 32.42 0.29 22.63
N ASN A 134 31.14 0.04 22.37
CA ASN A 134 30.58 -1.30 22.38
C ASN A 134 29.69 -1.48 21.14
N LEU A 135 30.13 -2.38 20.26
CA LEU A 135 29.47 -2.69 19.01
C LEU A 135 28.45 -3.80 19.24
N VAL A 136 27.20 -3.59 18.86
CA VAL A 136 26.12 -4.59 18.89
C VAL A 136 25.76 -4.95 17.46
N PHE A 137 25.70 -6.25 17.16
CA PHE A 137 25.43 -6.74 15.81
C PHE A 137 23.96 -7.09 15.63
N VAL A 138 23.40 -6.69 14.49
CA VAL A 138 22.01 -6.97 14.12
C VAL A 138 21.98 -7.63 12.75
N THR A 139 21.34 -8.80 12.65
CA THR A 139 21.23 -9.50 11.37
C THR A 139 20.20 -8.84 10.45
N ALA A 140 20.60 -8.63 9.20
CA ALA A 140 19.81 -8.01 8.14
C ALA A 140 19.77 -8.88 6.85
N PRO A 141 19.41 -10.17 6.95
CA PRO A 141 19.49 -11.09 5.81
C PRO A 141 18.59 -10.65 4.65
N MET A 142 19.15 -10.65 3.43
CA MET A 142 18.51 -10.22 2.18
C MET A 142 18.14 -8.73 2.15
N VAL A 143 18.64 -7.91 3.06
CA VAL A 143 18.74 -6.47 2.80
C VAL A 143 19.95 -6.32 1.89
N HIS A 144 19.73 -6.50 0.59
CA HIS A 144 20.72 -6.80 -0.46
C HIS A 144 21.15 -8.27 -0.50
N TRP A 145 22.03 -8.72 0.41
CA TRP A 145 22.62 -10.07 0.37
C TRP A 145 22.32 -10.92 1.63
N PRO A 146 22.45 -12.27 1.57
CA PRO A 146 22.01 -13.16 2.64
C PRO A 146 22.82 -13.13 3.95
N GLU A 147 24.06 -12.63 3.91
CA GLU A 147 25.02 -12.58 5.02
C GLU A 147 25.03 -11.26 5.80
N VAL A 148 24.35 -10.24 5.25
CA VAL A 148 24.43 -8.86 5.74
C VAL A 148 24.11 -8.76 7.22
N ILE A 149 24.98 -8.04 7.93
CA ILE A 149 24.79 -7.58 9.30
C ILE A 149 24.95 -6.06 9.34
N VAL A 150 24.23 -5.41 10.24
CA VAL A 150 24.47 -4.00 10.57
C VAL A 150 25.05 -3.91 11.97
N THR A 151 25.88 -2.92 12.23
CA THR A 151 26.56 -2.73 13.52
C THR A 151 26.10 -1.43 14.18
N TYR A 152 25.64 -1.54 15.42
CA TYR A 152 25.24 -0.39 16.23
C TYR A 152 26.27 -0.14 17.34
N ASP A 153 26.89 1.03 17.34
CA ASP A 153 27.73 1.49 18.44
C ASP A 153 26.85 2.12 19.53
N THR A 154 26.77 1.45 20.68
CA THR A 154 25.94 1.89 21.81
C THR A 154 26.48 3.16 22.48
N THR A 155 27.74 3.51 22.25
CA THR A 155 28.41 4.61 22.96
C THR A 155 28.13 5.96 22.28
N GLU A 156 28.32 6.02 20.95
CA GLU A 156 28.03 7.24 20.17
C GLU A 156 26.71 7.18 19.39
N LYS A 157 25.91 6.12 19.60
CA LYS A 157 24.59 5.93 19.00
C LYS A 157 24.63 5.96 17.46
N VAL A 158 25.63 5.29 16.90
CA VAL A 158 25.90 5.24 15.47
C VAL A 158 25.48 3.89 14.90
N LEU A 159 24.70 3.91 13.83
CA LEU A 159 24.39 2.70 13.04
C LEU A 159 25.26 2.66 11.79
N PHE A 160 26.18 1.71 11.72
CA PHE A 160 26.82 1.30 10.47
C PHE A 160 25.83 0.38 9.74
N SER A 161 25.36 0.78 8.57
CA SER A 161 24.13 0.22 7.98
C SER A 161 24.35 -0.71 6.79
N ALA A 162 25.59 -1.13 6.53
CA ALA A 162 25.98 -1.76 5.27
C ALA A 162 25.46 -0.88 4.09
N ASP A 163 24.87 -1.48 3.06
CA ASP A 163 24.29 -0.76 1.91
C ASP A 163 23.00 -0.01 2.24
N GLY A 164 22.36 -0.38 3.35
CA GLY A 164 21.17 0.31 3.82
C GLY A 164 21.46 1.80 4.01
N PHE A 165 20.52 2.63 3.59
CA PHE A 165 20.58 4.09 3.62
C PHE A 165 21.61 4.74 2.66
N GLY A 166 22.22 3.96 1.77
CA GLY A 166 23.10 4.48 0.73
C GLY A 166 22.39 5.24 -0.40
N LYS A 167 23.19 5.91 -1.24
CA LYS A 167 22.79 6.48 -2.53
C LYS A 167 23.91 6.31 -3.56
N PHE A 168 23.56 6.40 -4.84
CA PHE A 168 24.56 6.62 -5.90
C PHE A 168 25.19 8.02 -5.79
N GLY A 169 26.40 8.19 -6.31
CA GLY A 169 27.13 9.46 -6.30
C GLY A 169 28.30 9.50 -5.31
N ALA A 170 29.39 10.15 -5.70
CA ALA A 170 30.55 10.42 -4.84
C ALA A 170 30.24 11.44 -3.73
N LEU A 171 31.04 11.43 -2.65
CA LEU A 171 30.82 12.30 -1.48
C LEU A 171 31.17 13.78 -1.72
N ASP A 172 31.97 14.06 -2.73
CA ASP A 172 32.39 15.41 -3.11
C ASP A 172 31.47 16.07 -4.14
N VAL A 173 30.34 15.43 -4.46
CA VAL A 173 29.26 15.97 -5.30
C VAL A 173 28.08 16.40 -4.44
N GLU A 174 27.62 17.64 -4.62
CA GLU A 174 26.46 18.18 -3.92
C GLU A 174 25.18 17.86 -4.70
N GLU A 175 24.38 16.94 -4.19
CA GLU A 175 23.07 16.58 -4.75
C GLU A 175 22.08 16.14 -3.65
N PRO A 176 20.77 16.32 -3.85
CA PRO A 176 19.76 15.84 -2.90
C PRO A 176 19.87 14.33 -2.69
N TRP A 177 19.80 13.90 -1.43
CA TRP A 177 19.93 12.48 -1.10
C TRP A 177 18.81 11.61 -1.70
N ALA A 178 17.56 12.07 -1.63
CA ALA A 178 16.40 11.20 -1.85
C ALA A 178 16.26 10.66 -3.27
N ASP A 179 16.61 11.41 -4.31
CA ASP A 179 16.41 10.95 -5.68
C ASP A 179 17.38 9.81 -6.04
N GLU A 180 18.68 9.97 -5.79
CA GLU A 180 19.65 8.89 -5.98
C GLU A 180 19.53 7.78 -4.92
N ALA A 181 19.10 8.08 -3.69
CA ALA A 181 18.82 7.05 -2.68
C ALA A 181 17.61 6.18 -3.05
N ARG A 182 16.57 6.77 -3.65
CA ARG A 182 15.43 6.02 -4.21
C ARG A 182 15.89 5.13 -5.34
N ARG A 183 16.67 5.68 -6.28
CA ARG A 183 17.22 4.93 -7.42
C ARG A 183 18.10 3.77 -6.95
N TYR A 184 18.97 4.03 -5.97
CA TYR A 184 19.80 3.04 -5.28
C TYR A 184 18.97 1.95 -4.60
N TYR A 185 18.06 2.34 -3.70
CA TYR A 185 17.23 1.41 -2.94
C TYR A 185 16.39 0.53 -3.87
N ILE A 186 15.68 1.12 -4.83
CA ILE A 186 14.82 0.39 -5.76
C ILE A 186 15.67 -0.52 -6.64
N GLY A 187 16.79 -0.02 -7.18
CA GLY A 187 17.71 -0.79 -8.00
C GLY A 187 18.23 -2.05 -7.31
N ILE A 188 18.72 -1.89 -6.08
CA ILE A 188 19.53 -2.89 -5.38
C ILE A 188 18.70 -3.73 -4.41
N VAL A 189 17.93 -3.09 -3.53
CA VAL A 189 17.24 -3.75 -2.41
C VAL A 189 15.73 -3.89 -2.63
N GLY A 190 15.16 -3.18 -3.61
CA GLY A 190 13.72 -2.95 -3.75
C GLY A 190 12.83 -4.19 -3.71
N LYS A 191 13.37 -5.35 -4.15
CA LYS A 191 12.69 -6.66 -4.08
C LYS A 191 12.42 -7.14 -2.64
N TYR A 192 13.25 -6.77 -1.69
CA TYR A 192 13.29 -7.34 -0.34
C TYR A 192 12.65 -6.42 0.72
N GLY A 193 11.58 -5.70 0.35
CA GLY A 193 10.88 -4.78 1.24
C GLY A 193 10.46 -5.39 2.58
N ALA A 194 10.02 -6.66 2.62
CA ALA A 194 9.66 -7.32 3.88
C ALA A 194 10.86 -7.51 4.83
N GLN A 195 12.04 -7.78 4.29
CA GLN A 195 13.28 -7.93 5.06
C GLN A 195 13.77 -6.58 5.58
N VAL A 196 13.65 -5.53 4.77
CA VAL A 196 13.91 -4.15 5.20
C VAL A 196 12.94 -3.74 6.32
N GLN A 197 11.65 -4.02 6.21
CA GLN A 197 10.66 -3.76 7.26
C GLN A 197 11.01 -4.47 8.59
N ASN A 198 11.46 -5.73 8.50
CA ASN A 198 11.92 -6.46 9.69
C ASN A 198 13.17 -5.83 10.31
N LEU A 199 14.12 -5.33 9.49
CA LEU A 199 15.28 -4.60 9.98
C LEU A 199 14.87 -3.28 10.64
N LEU A 200 14.00 -2.48 10.01
CA LEU A 200 13.51 -1.21 10.57
C LEU A 200 12.82 -1.43 11.92
N LYS A 201 12.05 -2.52 12.08
CA LYS A 201 11.42 -2.90 13.35
C LYS A 201 12.44 -3.25 14.44
N LYS A 202 13.58 -3.86 14.09
CA LYS A 202 14.67 -4.09 15.04
C LYS A 202 15.40 -2.78 15.35
N ALA A 203 15.66 -1.95 14.35
CA ALA A 203 16.32 -0.67 14.50
C ALA A 203 15.50 0.33 15.33
N SER A 204 14.17 0.24 15.31
CA SER A 204 13.29 1.14 16.08
C SER A 204 13.42 0.97 17.60
N THR A 205 14.08 -0.09 18.09
CA THR A 205 14.38 -0.25 19.52
C THR A 205 15.73 0.36 19.90
N LEU A 206 16.48 0.89 18.94
CA LEU A 206 17.78 1.51 19.14
C LEU A 206 17.63 3.04 19.14
N GLU A 207 18.41 3.72 19.97
CA GLU A 207 18.48 5.17 19.96
C GLU A 207 19.56 5.62 18.97
N ILE A 208 19.20 5.84 17.70
CA ILE A 208 20.16 6.16 16.65
C ILE A 208 20.29 7.68 16.49
N GLU A 209 21.52 8.19 16.48
CA GLU A 209 21.84 9.61 16.21
C GLU A 209 22.50 9.84 14.84
N LYS A 210 23.20 8.83 14.29
CA LYS A 210 23.83 8.89 12.96
C LYS A 210 23.73 7.54 12.24
N ILE A 211 23.60 7.57 10.92
CA ILE A 211 23.65 6.39 10.06
C ILE A 211 24.84 6.53 9.09
N LEU A 212 25.70 5.52 9.06
CA LEU A 212 26.93 5.45 8.27
C LEU A 212 26.80 4.30 7.25
N PRO A 213 26.32 4.60 6.02
CA PRO A 213 26.17 3.61 4.95
C PRO A 213 27.49 3.32 4.23
N LEU A 214 27.55 2.21 3.48
CA LEU A 214 28.70 1.86 2.65
C LEU A 214 28.83 2.70 1.37
N HIS A 215 27.77 3.39 0.98
CA HIS A 215 27.77 4.37 -0.12
C HIS A 215 27.02 5.64 0.25
N GLY A 216 27.41 6.77 -0.32
CA GLY A 216 26.76 8.05 -0.10
C GLY A 216 27.08 8.68 1.27
N PRO A 217 26.41 9.79 1.61
CA PRO A 217 26.77 10.62 2.76
C PRO A 217 26.40 9.98 4.09
N ILE A 218 27.06 10.47 5.13
CA ILE A 218 26.67 10.20 6.52
C ILE A 218 25.36 10.93 6.79
N LEU A 219 24.38 10.22 7.34
CA LEU A 219 23.06 10.78 7.63
C LEU A 219 22.98 11.20 9.10
N THR A 220 22.67 12.48 9.34
CA THR A 220 22.58 13.09 10.67
C THR A 220 21.36 14.00 10.80
N GLU A 221 21.02 14.36 12.04
CA GLU A 221 19.97 15.31 12.44
C GLU A 221 18.53 14.87 12.12
N ASN A 222 18.16 14.81 10.84
CA ASN A 222 16.79 14.51 10.39
C ASN A 222 16.61 13.02 10.07
N LEU A 223 16.91 12.14 11.04
CA LEU A 223 16.79 10.69 10.81
C LEU A 223 15.35 10.24 10.53
N GLY A 224 14.35 10.95 11.06
CA GLY A 224 12.94 10.68 10.78
C GLY A 224 12.62 10.75 9.28
N TYR A 225 13.21 11.69 8.55
CA TYR A 225 13.04 11.79 7.10
C TYR A 225 13.55 10.55 6.35
N TYR A 226 14.79 10.13 6.60
CA TYR A 226 15.41 8.98 5.93
C TYR A 226 14.70 7.67 6.28
N LEU A 227 14.37 7.48 7.56
CA LEU A 227 13.64 6.30 8.06
C LEU A 227 12.24 6.21 7.46
N ASN A 228 11.54 7.34 7.34
CA ASN A 228 10.21 7.38 6.72
C ASN A 228 10.28 7.02 5.24
N LEU A 229 11.26 7.51 4.48
CA LEU A 229 11.45 7.13 3.08
C LEU A 229 11.74 5.63 2.92
N TYR A 230 12.67 5.09 3.71
CA TYR A 230 12.93 3.65 3.72
C TYR A 230 11.69 2.82 4.09
N ASN A 231 10.91 3.28 5.07
CA ASN A 231 9.63 2.64 5.43
C ASN A 231 8.62 2.68 4.26
N THR A 232 8.49 3.82 3.59
CA THR A 232 7.62 3.97 2.40
C THR A 232 8.05 3.04 1.29
N TRP A 233 9.33 3.03 0.92
CA TRP A 233 9.85 2.20 -0.16
C TRP A 233 9.73 0.70 0.14
N SER A 234 10.07 0.27 1.35
CA SER A 234 10.01 -1.13 1.75
C SER A 234 8.60 -1.67 1.99
N SER A 235 7.62 -0.79 2.23
CA SER A 235 6.20 -1.13 2.27
C SER A 235 5.51 -0.99 0.90
N TYR A 236 6.28 -0.62 -0.14
CA TYR A 236 5.81 -0.42 -1.51
C TYR A 236 4.68 0.61 -1.64
N GLN A 237 4.62 1.56 -0.71
CA GLN A 237 3.71 2.70 -0.81
C GLN A 237 4.30 3.76 -1.74
N PRO A 238 3.46 4.55 -2.43
CA PRO A 238 3.95 5.71 -3.16
C PRO A 238 4.43 6.78 -2.18
N GLU A 239 5.47 7.51 -2.57
CA GLU A 239 5.96 8.69 -1.84
C GLU A 239 5.05 9.89 -2.07
N GLU A 240 4.61 10.06 -3.30
CA GLU A 240 3.90 11.25 -3.76
C GLU A 240 2.71 10.90 -4.64
N ASP A 241 1.69 11.75 -4.60
CA ASP A 241 0.63 11.73 -5.60
C ASP A 241 1.16 12.24 -6.93
N GLY A 242 0.91 11.49 -8.00
CA GLY A 242 1.36 11.84 -9.35
C GLY A 242 1.21 10.70 -10.33
N ILE A 243 1.55 10.96 -11.59
CA ILE A 243 1.39 10.02 -12.69
C ILE A 243 2.68 9.92 -13.48
N VAL A 244 3.25 8.73 -13.58
CA VAL A 244 4.30 8.42 -14.54
C VAL A 244 3.67 7.96 -15.85
N VAL A 245 4.08 8.53 -16.97
CA VAL A 245 3.72 8.06 -18.31
C VAL A 245 4.97 7.53 -18.99
N ALA A 246 5.13 6.21 -18.99
CA ALA A 246 6.23 5.52 -19.63
C ALA A 246 5.77 5.06 -21.02
N TYR A 247 6.53 5.43 -22.07
CA TYR A 247 6.15 5.11 -23.43
C TYR A 247 7.29 4.67 -24.33
N THR A 248 6.94 4.01 -25.42
CA THR A 248 7.82 3.79 -26.57
C THR A 248 7.11 4.21 -27.85
N SER A 249 7.86 4.70 -28.84
CA SER A 249 7.27 5.10 -30.12
C SER A 249 8.22 4.92 -31.30
N ILE A 250 7.85 4.03 -32.22
CA ILE A 250 8.65 3.73 -33.42
C ILE A 250 8.51 4.85 -34.46
N TYR A 251 7.27 5.20 -34.82
CA TYR A 251 6.96 6.18 -35.87
C TYR A 251 6.43 7.53 -35.34
N GLY A 252 6.50 7.74 -34.03
CA GLY A 252 6.06 8.99 -33.38
C GLY A 252 4.55 9.10 -33.11
N ASN A 253 3.70 8.21 -33.63
CA ASN A 253 2.24 8.30 -33.37
C ASN A 253 1.87 8.04 -31.90
N THR A 254 2.47 7.03 -31.25
CA THR A 254 2.29 6.82 -29.80
C THR A 254 2.80 8.02 -29.00
N LYS A 255 3.95 8.59 -29.37
CA LYS A 255 4.47 9.81 -28.74
C LYS A 255 3.47 10.96 -28.84
N LYS A 256 2.91 11.23 -30.03
CA LYS A 256 1.90 12.28 -30.23
C LYS A 256 0.68 12.07 -29.32
N ALA A 257 0.18 10.84 -29.22
CA ALA A 257 -0.93 10.50 -28.33
C ALA A 257 -0.58 10.73 -26.85
N VAL A 258 0.61 10.28 -26.42
CA VAL A 258 1.11 10.49 -25.06
C VAL A 258 1.24 11.97 -24.73
N MET A 259 1.75 12.81 -25.64
CA MET A 259 1.84 14.26 -25.40
C MET A 259 0.45 14.89 -25.23
N GLN A 260 -0.54 14.51 -26.03
CA GLN A 260 -1.92 14.99 -25.86
C GLN A 260 -2.53 14.52 -24.53
N PHE A 261 -2.28 13.27 -24.17
CA PHE A 261 -2.74 12.68 -22.92
C PHE A 261 -2.15 13.37 -21.69
N VAL A 262 -0.86 13.70 -21.71
CA VAL A 262 -0.18 14.44 -20.64
C VAL A 262 -0.82 15.81 -20.42
N GLU A 263 -1.19 16.52 -21.48
CA GLU A 263 -1.90 17.81 -21.34
C GLU A 263 -3.29 17.64 -20.74
N LYS A 264 -4.01 16.55 -21.06
CA LYS A 264 -5.30 16.21 -20.44
C LYS A 264 -5.14 15.88 -18.95
N LEU A 265 -4.12 15.11 -18.56
CA LEU A 265 -3.85 14.81 -17.15
C LEU A 265 -3.58 16.08 -16.33
N LYS A 266 -2.80 17.02 -16.88
CA LYS A 266 -2.55 18.32 -16.25
C LYS A 266 -3.83 19.16 -16.15
N ALA A 267 -4.62 19.22 -17.22
CA ALA A 267 -5.89 19.94 -17.23
C ALA A 267 -6.90 19.36 -16.23
N ASN A 268 -6.86 18.04 -16.00
CA ASN A 268 -7.68 17.35 -15.00
C ASN A 268 -7.10 17.43 -13.57
N GLY A 269 -6.09 18.28 -13.36
CA GLY A 269 -5.62 18.60 -12.02
C GLY A 269 -4.60 17.63 -11.42
N SER A 270 -3.97 16.79 -12.23
CA SER A 270 -2.86 15.95 -11.76
C SER A 270 -1.76 16.82 -11.13
N PRO A 271 -1.33 16.56 -9.88
CA PRO A 271 -0.34 17.40 -9.19
C PRO A 271 1.05 17.29 -9.82
N LYS A 272 1.35 16.14 -10.45
CA LYS A 272 2.62 15.86 -11.09
C LYS A 272 2.43 14.83 -12.19
N VAL A 273 2.98 15.14 -13.38
CA VAL A 273 3.07 14.19 -14.49
C VAL A 273 4.53 14.11 -14.94
N VAL A 274 5.12 12.92 -14.88
CA VAL A 274 6.48 12.64 -15.37
C VAL A 274 6.39 11.74 -16.60
N VAL A 275 7.21 12.00 -17.61
CA VAL A 275 7.11 11.32 -18.91
C VAL A 275 8.46 10.73 -19.31
N TYR A 276 8.48 9.43 -19.61
CA TYR A 276 9.69 8.70 -20.01
C TYR A 276 9.53 8.10 -21.40
N ASP A 277 10.43 8.47 -22.32
CA ASP A 277 10.68 7.70 -23.54
C ASP A 277 11.65 6.58 -23.21
N LEU A 278 11.13 5.37 -22.99
CA LEU A 278 11.90 4.24 -22.48
C LEU A 278 13.04 3.80 -23.42
N ALA A 279 12.98 4.18 -24.70
CA ALA A 279 14.06 3.89 -25.65
C ALA A 279 15.22 4.90 -25.58
N ARG A 280 15.11 5.94 -24.76
CA ARG A 280 16.03 7.10 -24.73
C ARG A 280 16.41 7.58 -23.33
N CYS A 281 15.65 7.22 -22.29
CA CYS A 281 15.89 7.65 -20.93
C CYS A 281 16.82 6.70 -20.17
N ASP A 282 17.22 7.12 -18.97
CA ASP A 282 17.74 6.21 -17.95
C ASP A 282 16.58 5.32 -17.45
N MET A 283 16.66 4.02 -17.72
CA MET A 283 15.65 3.04 -17.34
C MET A 283 15.51 2.93 -15.82
N ALA A 284 16.62 2.99 -15.07
CA ALA A 284 16.60 2.90 -13.61
C ALA A 284 15.93 4.12 -12.99
N ALA A 285 16.09 5.31 -13.58
CA ALA A 285 15.37 6.51 -13.17
C ALA A 285 13.86 6.39 -13.44
N ALA A 286 13.46 5.87 -14.60
CA ALA A 286 12.05 5.62 -14.91
C ALA A 286 11.41 4.62 -13.95
N VAL A 287 12.14 3.56 -13.59
CA VAL A 287 11.72 2.56 -12.61
C VAL A 287 11.58 3.21 -11.23
N ALA A 288 12.56 3.98 -10.78
CA ALA A 288 12.51 4.68 -9.49
C ALA A 288 11.27 5.60 -9.39
N ASP A 289 10.97 6.37 -10.43
CA ASP A 289 9.79 7.25 -10.44
C ASP A 289 8.46 6.48 -10.52
N ALA A 290 8.42 5.31 -11.16
CA ALA A 290 7.24 4.44 -11.09
C ALA A 290 6.95 4.00 -9.65
N PHE A 291 7.98 3.73 -8.84
CA PHE A 291 7.82 3.47 -7.41
C PHE A 291 7.53 4.75 -6.61
N ARG A 292 7.98 5.93 -7.05
CA ARG A 292 7.71 7.21 -6.36
C ARG A 292 6.23 7.59 -6.39
N TYR A 293 5.59 7.48 -7.56
CA TYR A 293 4.24 8.03 -7.78
C TYR A 293 3.13 7.00 -7.65
N SER A 294 1.93 7.43 -7.26
CA SER A 294 0.77 6.55 -7.03
C SER A 294 0.15 5.95 -8.29
N LYS A 295 0.45 6.50 -9.48
CA LYS A 295 -0.16 6.07 -10.76
C LYS A 295 0.89 5.92 -11.86
N LEU A 296 0.70 4.92 -12.72
CA LEU A 296 1.56 4.61 -13.87
C LEU A 296 0.71 4.43 -15.13
N VAL A 297 1.15 4.98 -16.26
CA VAL A 297 0.54 4.75 -17.57
C VAL A 297 1.59 4.16 -18.50
N LEU A 298 1.26 3.02 -19.08
CA LEU A 298 2.12 2.32 -20.02
C LEU A 298 1.59 2.50 -21.44
N ALA A 299 2.41 3.10 -22.30
CA ALA A 299 2.04 3.39 -23.68
C ALA A 299 3.01 2.77 -24.68
N THR A 300 2.58 1.75 -25.43
CA THR A 300 3.50 1.04 -26.33
C THR A 300 2.82 0.54 -27.60
N THR A 301 3.63 0.20 -28.60
CA THR A 301 3.16 -0.42 -29.83
C THR A 301 3.16 -1.95 -29.73
N THR A 302 2.21 -2.61 -30.38
CA THR A 302 2.35 -4.03 -30.69
C THR A 302 3.51 -4.24 -31.67
N TYR A 303 4.44 -5.10 -31.29
CA TYR A 303 5.68 -5.39 -32.01
C TYR A 303 5.93 -6.89 -31.99
N ASN A 304 6.02 -7.53 -33.16
CA ASN A 304 6.21 -8.98 -33.30
C ASN A 304 5.19 -9.85 -32.54
N ALA A 305 3.89 -9.50 -32.63
CA ALA A 305 2.82 -10.13 -31.84
C ALA A 305 3.08 -10.08 -30.33
N ASP A 306 3.85 -9.09 -29.90
CA ASP A 306 4.22 -8.84 -28.52
C ASP A 306 4.27 -7.30 -28.27
N ILE A 307 4.93 -6.82 -27.22
CA ILE A 307 5.22 -5.39 -26.97
C ILE A 307 6.65 -5.02 -27.33
N PHE A 308 6.89 -3.71 -27.53
CA PHE A 308 8.21 -3.19 -27.86
C PHE A 308 9.26 -3.54 -26.77
N PRO A 309 10.51 -3.93 -27.13
CA PRO A 309 11.48 -4.47 -26.18
C PRO A 309 11.74 -3.63 -24.93
N PHE A 310 11.92 -2.30 -25.07
CA PHE A 310 12.16 -1.42 -23.92
C PHE A 310 10.96 -1.33 -22.96
N MET A 311 9.73 -1.51 -23.47
CA MET A 311 8.56 -1.59 -22.58
C MET A 311 8.53 -2.92 -21.81
N ARG A 312 8.93 -4.01 -22.46
CA ARG A 312 9.06 -5.32 -21.79
C ARG A 312 10.08 -5.25 -20.67
N GLU A 313 11.28 -4.78 -20.98
CA GLU A 313 12.37 -4.62 -20.02
C GLU A 313 11.96 -3.72 -18.85
N PHE A 314 11.25 -2.62 -19.11
CA PHE A 314 10.70 -1.77 -18.07
C PHE A 314 9.74 -2.53 -17.14
N ILE A 315 8.79 -3.29 -17.68
CA ILE A 315 7.84 -4.08 -16.87
C ILE A 315 8.56 -5.21 -16.11
N ASP A 316 9.56 -5.84 -16.73
CA ASP A 316 10.39 -6.87 -16.07
C ASP A 316 11.12 -6.25 -14.87
N HIS A 317 11.69 -5.05 -15.01
CA HIS A 317 12.32 -4.33 -13.91
C HIS A 317 11.35 -3.93 -12.79
N LEU A 318 10.09 -3.62 -13.11
CA LEU A 318 9.06 -3.35 -12.10
C LEU A 318 8.69 -4.64 -11.33
N THR A 319 8.38 -5.70 -12.07
CA THR A 319 7.87 -6.94 -11.49
C THR A 319 8.93 -7.72 -10.73
N GLU A 320 10.20 -7.70 -11.16
CA GLU A 320 11.30 -8.33 -10.42
C GLU A 320 11.54 -7.67 -9.05
N ARG A 321 11.10 -6.41 -8.89
CA ARG A 321 11.17 -5.58 -7.68
C ARG A 321 9.84 -5.51 -6.92
N ASN A 322 8.92 -6.45 -7.15
CA ASN A 322 7.62 -6.51 -6.47
C ASN A 322 6.78 -5.22 -6.59
N PHE A 323 6.74 -4.59 -7.77
CA PHE A 323 5.87 -3.44 -8.01
C PHE A 323 4.40 -3.75 -7.67
N GLN A 324 3.77 -2.91 -6.84
CA GLN A 324 2.44 -3.14 -6.26
C GLN A 324 1.84 -1.84 -5.69
N ASN A 325 0.56 -1.88 -5.29
CA ASN A 325 -0.16 -0.75 -4.68
C ASN A 325 -0.19 0.51 -5.58
N ARG A 326 -0.50 0.35 -6.87
CA ARG A 326 -0.55 1.45 -7.85
C ARG A 326 -1.80 1.36 -8.70
N THR A 327 -2.22 2.50 -9.25
CA THR A 327 -3.19 2.51 -10.35
C THR A 327 -2.45 2.51 -11.68
N VAL A 328 -2.82 1.61 -12.61
CA VAL A 328 -2.14 1.44 -13.90
C VAL A 328 -3.11 1.65 -15.06
N GLY A 329 -2.79 2.58 -15.97
CA GLY A 329 -3.51 2.79 -17.23
C GLY A 329 -2.72 2.29 -18.44
N PHE A 330 -3.42 1.98 -19.53
CA PHE A 330 -2.81 1.41 -20.74
C PHE A 330 -3.19 2.18 -22.00
N ILE A 331 -2.19 2.44 -22.84
CA ILE A 331 -2.36 2.98 -24.19
C ILE A 331 -1.66 2.03 -25.17
N GLU A 332 -2.42 1.36 -26.03
CA GLU A 332 -1.87 0.50 -27.08
C GLU A 332 -1.93 1.18 -28.45
N ASN A 333 -0.96 0.86 -29.29
CA ASN A 333 -0.96 1.24 -30.71
C ASN A 333 -0.60 0.05 -31.60
N GLY A 334 -1.37 -0.18 -32.66
CA GLY A 334 -1.09 -1.20 -33.68
C GLY A 334 -1.88 -0.96 -34.96
N SER A 335 -1.54 -1.64 -36.05
CA SER A 335 -2.16 -1.36 -37.36
C SER A 335 -3.20 -2.39 -37.81
N TRP A 336 -3.06 -3.67 -37.44
CA TRP A 336 -3.98 -4.73 -37.90
C TRP A 336 -4.36 -5.78 -36.83
N ALA A 337 -3.61 -5.86 -35.73
CA ALA A 337 -3.90 -6.76 -34.61
C ALA A 337 -3.24 -6.22 -33.31
N PRO A 338 -3.69 -5.06 -32.79
CA PRO A 338 -3.16 -4.56 -31.52
C PRO A 338 -3.49 -5.52 -30.37
N MET A 339 -2.49 -5.81 -29.57
CA MET A 339 -2.56 -6.68 -28.39
C MET A 339 -1.65 -6.21 -27.25
N ALA A 340 -1.05 -5.02 -27.39
CA ALA A 340 -0.08 -4.53 -26.42
C ALA A 340 -0.71 -4.30 -25.04
N ALA A 341 -1.95 -3.80 -24.97
CA ALA A 341 -2.64 -3.62 -23.69
C ALA A 341 -2.85 -4.97 -22.98
N LYS A 342 -3.24 -6.01 -23.74
CA LYS A 342 -3.40 -7.37 -23.22
C LYS A 342 -2.08 -7.89 -22.63
N ILE A 343 -0.99 -7.78 -23.37
CA ILE A 343 0.32 -8.30 -22.94
C ILE A 343 0.84 -7.54 -21.71
N MET A 344 0.72 -6.21 -21.67
CA MET A 344 1.14 -5.43 -20.50
C MET A 344 0.31 -5.81 -19.26
N LYS A 345 -1.00 -6.05 -19.40
CA LYS A 345 -1.86 -6.57 -18.32
C LYS A 345 -1.41 -7.96 -17.85
N GLU A 346 -1.05 -8.86 -18.76
CA GLU A 346 -0.55 -10.20 -18.44
C GLU A 346 0.80 -10.14 -17.70
N MET A 347 1.74 -9.31 -18.14
CA MET A 347 3.04 -9.17 -17.49
C MET A 347 2.91 -8.63 -16.05
N LEU A 348 1.92 -7.78 -15.78
CA LEU A 348 1.66 -7.23 -14.43
C LEU A 348 0.78 -8.14 -13.57
N SER A 349 0.29 -9.30 -14.04
CA SER A 349 -0.68 -10.09 -13.29
C SER A 349 -0.13 -10.70 -11.99
N GLY A 350 1.19 -10.80 -11.86
CA GLY A 350 1.86 -11.23 -10.63
C GLY A 350 1.99 -10.15 -9.56
N SER A 351 1.77 -8.88 -9.92
CA SER A 351 1.83 -7.75 -9.01
C SER A 351 0.60 -7.69 -8.11
N LYS A 352 0.79 -7.25 -6.86
CA LYS A 352 -0.28 -7.18 -5.86
C LYS A 352 -0.95 -5.81 -5.87
N ASN A 353 -2.24 -5.79 -5.53
CA ASN A 353 -3.01 -4.56 -5.28
C ASN A 353 -2.83 -3.49 -6.38
N LEU A 354 -2.78 -3.93 -7.64
CA LEU A 354 -2.85 -3.01 -8.77
C LEU A 354 -4.31 -2.73 -9.09
N THR A 355 -4.66 -1.46 -9.18
CA THR A 355 -5.95 -1.02 -9.73
C THR A 355 -5.74 -0.73 -11.21
N ILE A 356 -6.59 -1.26 -12.08
CA ILE A 356 -6.50 -0.99 -13.51
C ILE A 356 -7.45 0.16 -13.86
N ALA A 357 -6.90 1.25 -14.40
CA ALA A 357 -7.67 2.36 -14.90
C ALA A 357 -8.30 2.00 -16.25
N GLU A 358 -9.53 2.45 -16.47
CA GLU A 358 -10.31 2.17 -17.67
C GLU A 358 -10.86 3.47 -18.30
N PRO A 359 -11.02 3.52 -19.64
CA PRO A 359 -10.75 2.46 -20.59
C PRO A 359 -9.25 2.33 -20.92
N ALA A 360 -8.81 1.11 -21.25
CA ALA A 360 -7.59 0.97 -22.05
C ALA A 360 -7.76 1.67 -23.41
N VAL A 361 -6.80 2.52 -23.80
CA VAL A 361 -6.88 3.31 -25.03
C VAL A 361 -6.31 2.51 -26.19
N ARG A 362 -7.05 2.44 -27.30
CA ARG A 362 -6.65 1.72 -28.51
C ARG A 362 -6.44 2.67 -29.67
N ILE A 363 -5.20 2.72 -30.17
CA ILE A 363 -4.82 3.52 -31.33
C ILE A 363 -4.59 2.59 -32.53
N LEU A 364 -5.27 2.87 -33.65
CA LEU A 364 -5.07 2.15 -34.90
C LEU A 364 -4.16 2.94 -35.85
N SER A 365 -2.86 2.67 -35.79
CA SER A 365 -1.78 3.38 -36.49
C SER A 365 -1.57 4.83 -36.05
N ALA A 366 -2.62 5.66 -36.09
CA ALA A 366 -2.61 7.08 -35.72
C ALA A 366 -3.89 7.44 -34.94
N MET A 367 -3.84 8.56 -34.22
CA MET A 367 -4.98 9.09 -33.47
C MET A 367 -6.16 9.43 -34.39
N ASN A 368 -7.37 9.19 -33.88
CA ASN A 368 -8.67 9.54 -34.47
C ASN A 368 -9.62 10.03 -33.36
N GLU A 369 -10.86 10.34 -33.70
CA GLU A 369 -11.85 10.84 -32.72
C GLU A 369 -12.15 9.84 -31.60
N GLU A 370 -12.25 8.54 -31.91
CA GLU A 370 -12.52 7.49 -30.93
C GLU A 370 -11.38 7.36 -29.90
N SER A 371 -10.14 7.22 -30.37
CA SER A 371 -8.96 7.16 -29.50
C SER A 371 -8.75 8.45 -28.72
N ALA A 372 -9.12 9.61 -29.28
CA ALA A 372 -9.10 10.88 -28.54
C ALA A 372 -10.11 10.88 -27.38
N ALA A 373 -11.34 10.42 -27.61
CA ALA A 373 -12.34 10.27 -26.56
C ALA A 373 -11.92 9.24 -25.49
N GLN A 374 -11.26 8.15 -25.89
CA GLN A 374 -10.69 7.18 -24.94
C GLN A 374 -9.58 7.80 -24.08
N LEU A 375 -8.70 8.65 -24.66
CA LEU A 375 -7.70 9.39 -23.88
C LEU A 375 -8.35 10.31 -22.85
N ASP A 376 -9.45 10.98 -23.20
CA ASP A 376 -10.22 11.83 -22.28
C ASP A 376 -10.84 11.03 -21.13
N ALA A 377 -11.44 9.88 -21.45
CA ALA A 377 -12.03 8.99 -20.46
C ALA A 377 -10.95 8.44 -19.49
N LEU A 378 -9.83 7.96 -20.01
CA LEU A 378 -8.73 7.43 -19.19
C LEU A 378 -8.11 8.53 -18.32
N ALA A 379 -7.95 9.74 -18.85
CA ALA A 379 -7.43 10.88 -18.09
C ALA A 379 -8.38 11.28 -16.95
N THR A 380 -9.69 11.19 -17.19
CA THR A 380 -10.72 11.46 -16.18
C THR A 380 -10.68 10.42 -15.06
N ASP A 381 -10.64 9.14 -15.41
CA ASP A 381 -10.56 8.04 -14.46
C ASP A 381 -9.32 8.15 -13.56
N LEU A 382 -8.15 8.36 -14.16
CA LEU A 382 -6.90 8.54 -13.42
C LEU A 382 -6.85 9.80 -12.56
N CYS A 383 -7.70 10.80 -12.83
CA CYS A 383 -7.71 12.06 -12.09
C CYS A 383 -8.95 12.26 -11.23
N GLN A 384 -9.84 11.26 -11.09
CA GLN A 384 -11.11 11.39 -10.38
C GLN A 384 -10.94 11.93 -8.95
N ASP A 385 -9.97 11.40 -8.19
CA ASP A 385 -9.67 11.85 -6.83
C ASP A 385 -9.18 13.31 -6.78
N TYR A 386 -8.50 13.77 -7.83
CA TYR A 386 -7.98 15.13 -7.92
C TYR A 386 -9.09 16.11 -8.29
N LEU A 387 -9.96 15.74 -9.23
CA LEU A 387 -11.11 16.53 -9.65
C LEU A 387 -12.08 16.80 -8.48
N ALA A 388 -12.29 15.82 -7.59
CA ALA A 388 -13.15 15.98 -6.43
C ALA A 388 -12.56 16.91 -5.34
N ARG A 389 -11.24 17.13 -5.33
CA ARG A 389 -10.55 18.00 -4.37
C ARG A 389 -10.41 19.45 -4.87
N GLN A 390 -10.60 19.68 -6.17
CA GLN A 390 -10.47 21.01 -6.78
C GLN A 390 -11.81 21.74 -6.79
N ASP A 391 -11.81 22.97 -6.28
CA ASP A 391 -13.03 23.70 -5.99
C ASP A 391 -13.86 24.04 -7.24
N GLU A 392 -13.19 24.18 -8.40
CA GLU A 392 -13.80 24.47 -9.71
C GLU A 392 -14.44 23.25 -10.39
N THR A 393 -13.94 22.04 -10.13
CA THR A 393 -14.37 20.80 -10.80
C THR A 393 -15.17 19.86 -9.89
N ALA A 394 -15.21 20.12 -8.58
CA ALA A 394 -15.91 19.26 -7.63
C ALA A 394 -17.43 19.33 -7.82
N ASN A 395 -18.09 18.16 -7.91
CA ASN A 395 -19.54 18.08 -7.79
C ASN A 395 -19.96 18.26 -6.33
N LYS A 396 -20.26 19.51 -5.95
CA LYS A 396 -20.64 19.88 -4.58
C LYS A 396 -22.02 19.35 -4.14
N ASN A 397 -22.76 18.66 -5.02
CA ASN A 397 -24.10 18.14 -4.77
C ASN A 397 -24.22 16.61 -4.97
N ASP A 398 -23.11 15.87 -4.95
CA ASP A 398 -23.14 14.41 -5.03
C ASP A 398 -23.61 13.79 -3.69
N LEU A 399 -24.92 13.53 -3.59
CA LEU A 399 -25.53 12.92 -2.40
C LEU A 399 -25.13 11.45 -2.21
N THR A 400 -24.45 10.81 -3.16
CA THR A 400 -23.90 9.46 -2.95
C THR A 400 -22.82 9.45 -1.86
N ALA A 401 -22.25 10.61 -1.51
CA ALA A 401 -21.40 10.77 -0.34
C ALA A 401 -22.07 10.30 0.96
N LEU A 402 -23.39 10.43 1.08
CA LEU A 402 -24.14 9.91 2.24
C LEU A 402 -24.08 8.37 2.33
N PHE A 403 -23.96 7.68 1.20
CA PHE A 403 -23.79 6.22 1.16
C PHE A 403 -22.39 5.76 1.56
N LYS A 404 -21.43 6.69 1.71
CA LYS A 404 -20.09 6.39 2.23
C LYS A 404 -20.03 6.44 3.77
N ILE A 405 -21.10 6.88 4.44
CA ILE A 405 -21.23 6.76 5.89
C ILE A 405 -21.44 5.28 6.24
N GLY A 406 -20.64 4.76 7.18
CA GLY A 406 -20.73 3.36 7.61
C GLY A 406 -22.00 3.11 8.42
N TYR A 407 -22.85 2.19 7.95
CA TYR A 407 -24.06 1.74 8.65
C TYR A 407 -24.09 0.22 8.75
N GLY A 408 -24.48 -0.31 9.92
CA GLY A 408 -24.92 -1.70 10.04
C GLY A 408 -26.36 -1.86 9.55
N LEU A 409 -26.79 -3.11 9.38
CA LEU A 409 -28.18 -3.48 9.17
C LEU A 409 -28.70 -4.25 10.38
N TYR A 410 -29.89 -3.85 10.82
CA TYR A 410 -30.48 -4.31 12.07
C TYR A 410 -31.93 -4.71 11.85
N VAL A 411 -32.41 -5.72 12.57
CA VAL A 411 -33.85 -5.94 12.75
C VAL A 411 -34.25 -5.35 14.09
N VAL A 412 -35.10 -4.32 14.08
CA VAL A 412 -35.69 -3.77 15.30
C VAL A 412 -37.03 -4.45 15.56
N THR A 413 -37.20 -5.05 16.73
CA THR A 413 -38.44 -5.73 17.12
C THR A 413 -39.21 -4.96 18.17
N SER A 414 -40.53 -5.09 18.12
CA SER A 414 -41.50 -4.36 18.94
C SER A 414 -42.77 -5.20 19.10
N ASN A 415 -43.56 -4.95 20.14
CA ASN A 415 -44.85 -5.61 20.36
C ASN A 415 -45.87 -4.57 20.84
N ASP A 416 -47.08 -4.57 20.28
CA ASP A 416 -48.14 -3.59 20.59
C ASP A 416 -49.09 -4.03 21.73
N GLY A 417 -48.73 -5.11 22.43
CA GLY A 417 -49.55 -5.80 23.43
C GLY A 417 -50.43 -6.91 22.84
N LYS A 418 -50.51 -7.04 21.51
CA LYS A 418 -51.31 -8.07 20.82
C LYS A 418 -50.48 -8.91 19.86
N LYS A 419 -49.55 -8.30 19.13
CA LYS A 419 -48.72 -9.00 18.14
C LYS A 419 -47.27 -8.52 18.14
N ASP A 420 -46.37 -9.46 17.87
CA ASP A 420 -44.96 -9.15 17.63
C ASP A 420 -44.77 -8.58 16.22
N ASN A 421 -43.81 -7.69 16.08
CA ASN A 421 -43.47 -7.06 14.81
C ASN A 421 -41.97 -6.76 14.75
N GLY A 422 -41.45 -6.65 13.53
CA GLY A 422 -40.05 -6.29 13.26
C GLY A 422 -39.92 -5.44 12.01
N LEU A 423 -38.85 -4.65 11.91
CA LEU A 423 -38.48 -3.95 10.68
C LEU A 423 -36.96 -3.91 10.49
N ILE A 424 -36.51 -3.73 9.25
CA ILE A 424 -35.10 -3.42 8.96
C ILE A 424 -34.85 -1.94 9.23
N VAL A 425 -33.76 -1.66 9.95
CA VAL A 425 -33.24 -0.32 10.23
C VAL A 425 -31.74 -0.33 9.92
N ASN A 426 -31.22 0.77 9.38
CA ASN A 426 -29.78 0.99 9.18
C ASN A 426 -29.21 2.11 10.06
N THR A 427 -30.08 2.89 10.71
CA THR A 427 -29.69 4.04 11.53
C THR A 427 -29.76 3.67 13.01
N VAL A 428 -28.74 2.94 13.47
CA VAL A 428 -28.51 2.62 14.88
C VAL A 428 -27.10 3.04 15.25
N THR A 429 -26.93 3.78 16.33
CA THR A 429 -25.60 4.14 16.86
C THR A 429 -25.59 4.19 18.37
N GLN A 430 -24.49 3.73 18.98
CA GLN A 430 -24.23 4.04 20.38
C GLN A 430 -23.90 5.54 20.49
N ILE A 431 -24.52 6.25 21.42
CA ILE A 431 -24.32 7.69 21.61
C ILE A 431 -23.56 8.02 22.90
N THR A 432 -23.65 7.18 23.93
CA THR A 432 -22.87 7.30 25.17
C THR A 432 -22.55 5.90 25.72
N ASN A 433 -21.41 5.78 26.41
CA ASN A 433 -20.99 4.55 27.09
C ASN A 433 -21.16 4.61 28.63
N THR A 434 -21.43 5.78 29.21
CA THR A 434 -21.70 5.93 30.66
C THR A 434 -22.73 7.05 30.91
N PRO A 435 -24.04 6.72 31.03
CA PRO A 435 -24.65 5.40 30.87
C PRO A 435 -24.66 4.93 29.40
N ASN A 436 -24.84 3.63 29.16
CA ASN A 436 -24.97 3.07 27.81
C ASN A 436 -26.28 3.52 27.17
N ARG A 437 -26.18 4.31 26.10
CA ARG A 437 -27.34 4.76 25.30
C ARG A 437 -27.16 4.49 23.83
N VAL A 438 -28.25 4.15 23.18
CA VAL A 438 -28.34 3.88 21.74
C VAL A 438 -29.42 4.77 21.14
N ALA A 439 -29.12 5.37 19.99
CA ALA A 439 -30.09 6.06 19.16
C ALA A 439 -30.55 5.14 18.02
N VAL A 440 -31.86 5.07 17.80
CA VAL A 440 -32.49 4.32 16.71
C VAL A 440 -33.41 5.27 15.95
N ALA A 441 -33.14 5.51 14.66
CA ALA A 441 -34.00 6.34 13.82
C ALA A 441 -34.93 5.48 12.97
N ILE A 442 -36.23 5.78 13.01
CA ILE A 442 -37.25 5.01 12.31
C ILE A 442 -38.17 5.96 11.55
N ASN A 443 -38.44 5.64 10.28
CA ASN A 443 -39.41 6.37 9.46
C ASN A 443 -40.82 6.26 10.07
N LYS A 444 -41.53 7.39 10.16
CA LYS A 444 -42.86 7.47 10.79
C LYS A 444 -43.93 6.64 10.09
N GLU A 445 -43.75 6.32 8.81
CA GLU A 445 -44.67 5.46 8.06
C GLU A 445 -44.58 4.00 8.50
N ASN A 446 -43.48 3.58 9.13
CA ASN A 446 -43.34 2.21 9.62
C ASN A 446 -44.20 1.96 10.86
N TYR A 447 -44.93 0.85 10.85
CA TYR A 447 -45.76 0.43 11.97
C TYR A 447 -45.01 0.39 13.31
N SER A 448 -43.76 -0.11 13.29
CA SER A 448 -42.91 -0.19 14.47
C SER A 448 -42.63 1.16 15.12
N HIS A 449 -42.60 2.26 14.35
CA HIS A 449 -42.43 3.61 14.93
C HIS A 449 -43.52 3.91 15.94
N HIS A 450 -44.78 3.70 15.55
CA HIS A 450 -45.92 3.97 16.42
C HIS A 450 -45.98 3.03 17.61
N VAL A 451 -45.69 1.73 17.39
CA VAL A 451 -45.65 0.73 18.47
C VAL A 451 -44.62 1.11 19.52
N ILE A 452 -43.39 1.43 19.09
CA ILE A 452 -42.30 1.82 19.99
C ILE A 452 -42.61 3.14 20.69
N LYS A 453 -43.20 4.12 20.00
CA LYS A 453 -43.62 5.38 20.60
C LYS A 453 -44.70 5.17 21.67
N GLN A 454 -45.55 4.16 21.52
CA GLN A 454 -46.59 3.80 22.49
C GLN A 454 -46.02 3.01 23.67
N THR A 455 -45.18 2.01 23.43
CA THR A 455 -44.72 1.07 24.47
C THR A 455 -43.45 1.50 25.18
N GLY A 456 -42.64 2.35 24.55
CA GLY A 456 -41.37 2.81 25.09
C GLY A 456 -40.28 1.74 25.18
N ILE A 457 -40.45 0.59 24.51
CA ILE A 457 -39.46 -0.50 24.48
C ILE A 457 -39.26 -1.03 23.07
N MET A 458 -38.04 -1.48 22.77
CA MET A 458 -37.68 -2.17 21.52
C MET A 458 -36.50 -3.12 21.75
N ASN A 459 -36.26 -4.06 20.85
CA ASN A 459 -34.94 -4.70 20.73
C ASN A 459 -34.28 -4.32 19.42
N VAL A 460 -32.96 -4.25 19.42
CA VAL A 460 -32.12 -4.17 18.21
C VAL A 460 -31.42 -5.50 18.03
N ASN A 461 -31.61 -6.14 16.88
CA ASN A 461 -30.93 -7.37 16.50
C ASN A 461 -29.89 -7.04 15.42
N VAL A 462 -28.61 -7.24 15.72
CA VAL A 462 -27.50 -6.89 14.81
C VAL A 462 -27.30 -8.03 13.83
N LEU A 463 -27.68 -7.81 12.56
CA LEU A 463 -27.59 -8.86 11.54
C LEU A 463 -26.12 -9.19 11.25
N SER A 464 -25.83 -10.48 11.09
CA SER A 464 -24.51 -10.96 10.67
C SER A 464 -24.46 -11.17 9.16
N THR A 465 -23.26 -11.21 8.57
CA THR A 465 -23.04 -11.34 7.12
C THR A 465 -23.63 -12.61 6.48
N ASP A 466 -24.02 -13.60 7.27
CA ASP A 466 -24.72 -14.82 6.81
C ASP A 466 -26.25 -14.69 6.81
N ALA A 467 -26.81 -13.49 7.05
CA ALA A 467 -28.25 -13.24 6.91
C ALA A 467 -28.67 -13.33 5.44
N PRO A 468 -29.54 -14.28 5.05
CA PRO A 468 -29.97 -14.42 3.67
C PRO A 468 -30.94 -13.29 3.28
N PHE A 469 -31.09 -13.06 1.97
CA PHE A 469 -32.02 -12.04 1.44
C PHE A 469 -33.45 -12.16 2.00
N ALA A 470 -33.91 -13.38 2.27
CA ALA A 470 -35.21 -13.67 2.87
C ALA A 470 -35.47 -12.96 4.22
N VAL A 471 -34.42 -12.64 4.99
CA VAL A 471 -34.57 -11.84 6.22
C VAL A 471 -35.01 -10.42 5.88
N PHE A 472 -34.41 -9.82 4.84
CA PHE A 472 -34.75 -8.48 4.36
C PHE A 472 -36.11 -8.45 3.68
N GLU A 473 -36.49 -9.52 2.95
CA GLU A 473 -37.83 -9.65 2.39
C GLU A 473 -38.90 -9.65 3.49
N LYS A 474 -38.70 -10.46 4.52
CA LYS A 474 -39.63 -10.61 5.64
C LYS A 474 -39.75 -9.32 6.48
N PHE A 475 -38.63 -8.71 6.86
CA PHE A 475 -38.64 -7.57 7.78
C PHE A 475 -38.63 -6.21 7.09
N GLY A 476 -38.06 -6.09 5.89
CA GLY A 476 -37.88 -4.82 5.17
C GLY A 476 -38.95 -4.50 4.13
N PHE A 477 -39.56 -5.50 3.47
CA PHE A 477 -40.48 -5.27 2.34
C PHE A 477 -41.96 -5.49 2.66
N GLN A 478 -42.27 -5.87 3.90
CA GLN A 478 -43.64 -6.13 4.34
C GLN A 478 -44.02 -5.20 5.48
N SER A 479 -45.25 -4.74 5.52
CA SER A 479 -45.77 -3.94 6.63
C SER A 479 -46.35 -4.84 7.72
N GLY A 480 -45.87 -4.69 8.95
CA GLY A 480 -46.41 -5.40 10.11
C GLY A 480 -47.87 -5.05 10.44
N ARG A 481 -48.45 -4.02 9.80
CA ARG A 481 -49.89 -3.73 9.92
C ARG A 481 -50.72 -4.90 9.39
N ASN A 482 -50.28 -5.50 8.28
CA ASN A 482 -51.07 -6.43 7.48
C ASN A 482 -50.51 -7.86 7.48
N VAL A 483 -49.25 -8.06 7.87
CA VAL A 483 -48.58 -9.38 7.84
C VAL A 483 -48.03 -9.71 9.22
N ASP A 484 -48.23 -10.96 9.65
CA ASP A 484 -47.51 -11.52 10.79
C ASP A 484 -46.11 -11.98 10.34
N LYS A 485 -45.10 -11.17 10.65
CA LYS A 485 -43.71 -11.43 10.24
C LYS A 485 -43.07 -12.60 11.01
N PHE A 486 -43.65 -13.00 12.13
CA PHE A 486 -43.14 -14.08 12.98
C PHE A 486 -43.98 -15.36 12.87
N GLU A 487 -44.93 -15.42 11.94
CA GLU A 487 -45.68 -16.64 11.65
C GLU A 487 -44.71 -17.81 11.37
N GLY A 488 -44.95 -18.94 12.06
CA GLY A 488 -44.14 -20.15 11.94
C GLY A 488 -42.76 -20.09 12.62
N CYS A 489 -42.43 -19.02 13.35
CA CYS A 489 -41.18 -18.92 14.11
C CYS A 489 -41.39 -19.31 15.59
N THR A 490 -40.45 -20.06 16.16
CA THR A 490 -40.40 -20.27 17.63
C THR A 490 -39.73 -19.07 18.28
N PRO A 491 -40.43 -18.28 19.11
CA PRO A 491 -39.90 -17.02 19.62
C PRO A 491 -38.90 -17.24 20.76
N LEU A 492 -37.76 -16.55 20.69
CA LEU A 492 -36.90 -16.29 21.85
C LEU A 492 -37.21 -14.90 22.38
N ARG A 493 -37.37 -14.76 23.70
CA ARG A 493 -37.72 -13.48 24.33
C ARG A 493 -36.62 -12.98 25.25
N SER A 494 -36.44 -11.67 25.22
CA SER A 494 -35.59 -10.89 26.13
C SER A 494 -36.33 -10.52 27.41
N ASP A 495 -35.61 -9.90 28.35
CA ASP A 495 -36.16 -9.53 29.67
C ASP A 495 -37.29 -8.48 29.58
N ASN A 496 -37.32 -7.68 28.52
CA ASN A 496 -38.41 -6.73 28.23
C ASN A 496 -39.62 -7.38 27.53
N GLY A 497 -39.61 -8.71 27.33
CA GLY A 497 -40.71 -9.47 26.74
C GLY A 497 -40.82 -9.40 25.20
N LEU A 498 -39.88 -8.74 24.51
CA LEU A 498 -39.86 -8.67 23.05
C LEU A 498 -39.11 -9.85 22.44
N ILE A 499 -39.43 -10.18 21.18
CA ILE A 499 -38.71 -11.22 20.44
C ILE A 499 -37.31 -10.72 20.07
N PHE A 500 -36.29 -11.56 20.18
CA PHE A 500 -35.03 -11.39 19.45
C PHE A 500 -34.81 -12.57 18.49
N LEU A 501 -34.06 -12.35 17.42
CA LEU A 501 -33.89 -13.34 16.35
C LEU A 501 -33.00 -14.50 16.82
N PRO A 502 -33.37 -15.77 16.55
CA PRO A 502 -32.58 -16.92 17.00
C PRO A 502 -31.35 -17.22 16.11
N ARG A 503 -31.29 -16.64 14.90
CA ARG A 503 -30.25 -16.88 13.89
C ARG A 503 -30.00 -15.61 13.07
N HIS A 504 -28.91 -15.62 12.30
CA HIS A 504 -28.51 -14.53 11.39
C HIS A 504 -28.23 -13.21 12.09
N ILE A 505 -27.88 -13.27 13.37
CA ILE A 505 -27.47 -12.13 14.18
C ILE A 505 -26.20 -12.48 14.96
N ASN A 506 -25.32 -11.51 15.16
CA ASN A 506 -24.13 -11.67 16.00
C ASN A 506 -24.35 -11.16 17.43
N SER A 507 -25.32 -10.27 17.64
CA SER A 507 -25.66 -9.71 18.94
C SER A 507 -27.08 -9.12 18.95
N PHE A 508 -27.64 -8.91 20.14
CA PHE A 508 -28.86 -8.12 20.30
C PHE A 508 -28.84 -7.27 21.57
N LEU A 509 -29.66 -6.22 21.57
CA LEU A 509 -29.83 -5.27 22.67
C LEU A 509 -31.31 -5.10 23.01
N SER A 510 -31.67 -5.13 24.30
CA SER A 510 -32.98 -4.68 24.78
C SER A 510 -32.89 -3.22 25.19
N LEU A 511 -33.83 -2.42 24.71
CA LEU A 511 -33.80 -0.97 24.84
C LEU A 511 -35.08 -0.45 25.51
N LYS A 512 -34.91 0.55 26.37
CA LYS A 512 -35.98 1.37 26.94
C LYS A 512 -35.83 2.81 26.48
N VAL A 513 -36.88 3.36 25.87
CA VAL A 513 -36.91 4.73 25.36
C VAL A 513 -36.87 5.72 26.53
N GLU A 514 -35.89 6.64 26.50
CA GLU A 514 -35.77 7.76 27.44
C GLU A 514 -36.22 9.08 26.81
N SER A 515 -35.98 9.26 25.51
CA SER A 515 -36.30 10.49 24.78
C SER A 515 -36.64 10.22 23.32
N TYR A 516 -37.42 11.12 22.72
CA TYR A 516 -37.84 11.09 21.33
C TYR A 516 -37.56 12.45 20.68
N VAL A 517 -36.91 12.44 19.52
CA VAL A 517 -36.67 13.63 18.69
C VAL A 517 -37.38 13.46 17.36
N ASP A 518 -38.15 14.47 16.96
CA ASP A 518 -38.86 14.51 15.70
C ASP A 518 -37.97 15.12 14.59
N LEU A 519 -37.81 14.41 13.47
CA LEU A 519 -37.04 14.82 12.29
C LEU A 519 -37.91 14.79 11.01
N ASP A 520 -39.16 15.24 11.13
CA ASP A 520 -40.17 15.31 10.07
C ASP A 520 -40.60 13.94 9.53
N THR A 521 -39.80 13.31 8.67
CA THR A 521 -40.11 11.99 8.09
C THR A 521 -39.71 10.84 9.01
N HIS A 522 -38.77 11.08 9.93
CA HIS A 522 -38.25 10.09 10.87
C HIS A 522 -38.42 10.56 12.31
N GLY A 523 -38.41 9.61 13.24
CA GLY A 523 -38.23 9.88 14.66
C GLY A 523 -37.00 9.17 15.19
N ILE A 524 -36.19 9.85 15.99
CA ILE A 524 -35.07 9.25 16.72
C ILE A 524 -35.53 8.90 18.12
N PHE A 525 -35.39 7.63 18.48
CA PHE A 525 -35.55 7.14 19.84
C PHE A 525 -34.17 7.07 20.50
N ILE A 526 -33.99 7.81 21.59
CA ILE A 526 -32.81 7.71 22.44
C ILE A 526 -33.17 6.76 23.57
N CYS A 527 -32.44 5.65 23.66
CA CYS A 527 -32.76 4.57 24.56
C CYS A 527 -31.62 4.23 25.51
N GLN A 528 -31.99 3.87 26.74
CA GLN A 528 -31.13 3.16 27.67
C GLN A 528 -31.02 1.69 27.25
N VAL A 529 -29.82 1.13 27.29
CA VAL A 529 -29.60 -0.31 27.15
C VAL A 529 -29.95 -1.00 28.47
N THR A 530 -30.94 -1.89 28.45
CA THR A 530 -31.36 -2.66 29.64
C THR A 530 -30.83 -4.09 29.63
N GLU A 531 -30.46 -4.60 28.46
CA GLU A 531 -29.89 -5.93 28.26
C GLU A 531 -29.04 -5.95 26.98
N ALA A 532 -27.96 -6.72 26.97
CA ALA A 532 -27.14 -6.92 25.78
C ALA A 532 -26.56 -8.34 25.77
N ARG A 533 -26.57 -9.00 24.62
CA ARG A 533 -25.95 -10.33 24.44
C ARG A 533 -25.14 -10.40 23.15
N VAL A 534 -23.95 -10.98 23.23
CA VAL A 534 -23.17 -11.42 22.07
C VAL A 534 -23.50 -12.89 21.81
N LEU A 535 -23.78 -13.23 20.55
CA LEU A 535 -24.29 -14.53 20.12
C LEU A 535 -23.32 -15.22 19.13
N SER A 536 -22.45 -14.48 18.44
CA SER A 536 -21.48 -15.02 17.49
C SER A 536 -20.36 -14.02 17.19
N ASP A 537 -19.19 -14.51 16.79
CA ASP A 537 -18.05 -13.70 16.30
C ASP A 537 -18.15 -13.37 14.79
N LYS A 538 -19.28 -13.69 14.14
CA LYS A 538 -19.49 -13.35 12.73
C LYS A 538 -19.58 -11.83 12.55
N GLU A 539 -18.97 -11.36 11.46
CA GLU A 539 -18.98 -9.96 11.05
C GLU A 539 -20.40 -9.39 10.94
N THR A 540 -20.53 -8.11 11.27
CA THR A 540 -21.81 -7.39 11.16
C THR A 540 -22.15 -7.13 9.70
N MET A 541 -23.40 -7.35 9.33
CA MET A 541 -23.94 -6.96 8.04
C MET A 541 -23.92 -5.44 7.90
N THR A 542 -22.99 -4.90 7.11
CA THR A 542 -23.01 -3.48 6.75
C THR A 542 -23.93 -3.24 5.57
N TYR A 543 -24.42 -2.00 5.42
CA TYR A 543 -25.23 -1.62 4.26
C TYR A 543 -24.48 -1.84 2.94
N THR A 544 -23.17 -1.54 2.91
CA THR A 544 -22.28 -1.80 1.77
C THR A 544 -22.19 -3.28 1.44
N TYR A 545 -21.90 -4.13 2.45
CA TYR A 545 -21.81 -5.58 2.24
C TYR A 545 -23.13 -6.15 1.71
N TYR A 546 -24.27 -5.69 2.23
CA TYR A 546 -25.59 -6.09 1.74
C TYR A 546 -25.79 -5.74 0.26
N GLN A 547 -25.48 -4.51 -0.16
CA GLN A 547 -25.63 -4.08 -1.56
C GLN A 547 -24.76 -4.90 -2.52
N GLU A 548 -23.55 -5.22 -2.10
CA GLU A 548 -22.57 -5.91 -2.95
C GLU A 548 -22.80 -7.43 -3.04
N ASN A 549 -23.21 -8.05 -1.92
CA ASN A 549 -23.15 -9.51 -1.75
C ASN A 549 -24.49 -10.19 -1.46
N VAL A 550 -25.51 -9.47 -0.98
CA VAL A 550 -26.77 -10.09 -0.49
C VAL A 550 -27.98 -9.65 -1.29
N LYS A 551 -28.08 -8.38 -1.66
CA LYS A 551 -29.15 -7.86 -2.50
C LYS A 551 -29.04 -8.51 -3.89
N PRO A 552 -30.11 -9.17 -4.39
CA PRO A 552 -30.11 -9.73 -5.74
C PRO A 552 -29.76 -8.65 -6.76
N LYS A 553 -28.75 -8.91 -7.58
CA LYS A 553 -28.42 -8.04 -8.71
C LYS A 553 -29.46 -8.28 -9.80
N PRO A 554 -30.04 -7.22 -10.39
CA PRO A 554 -31.02 -7.38 -11.44
C PRO A 554 -30.35 -8.03 -12.67
N VAL A 555 -30.93 -9.13 -13.15
CA VAL A 555 -30.47 -9.83 -14.36
C VAL A 555 -31.15 -9.16 -15.55
N THR A 556 -30.48 -8.18 -16.14
CA THR A 556 -31.02 -7.36 -17.25
C THR A 556 -30.51 -7.77 -18.62
N GLU A 557 -29.44 -8.57 -18.69
CA GLU A 557 -28.79 -8.95 -19.94
C GLU A 557 -29.74 -9.75 -20.85
N GLY A 558 -30.00 -9.23 -22.05
CA GLY A 558 -30.89 -9.85 -23.05
C GLY A 558 -32.40 -9.67 -22.79
N LYS A 559 -32.81 -8.91 -21.77
CA LYS A 559 -34.21 -8.68 -21.42
C LYS A 559 -34.69 -7.29 -21.82
N LYS A 560 -35.93 -7.18 -22.29
CA LYS A 560 -36.61 -5.90 -22.52
C LYS A 560 -37.70 -5.70 -21.49
N GLY A 561 -37.69 -4.55 -20.82
CA GLY A 561 -38.71 -4.20 -19.83
C GLY A 561 -38.21 -3.23 -18.78
N TYR A 562 -38.62 -3.42 -17.53
CA TYR A 562 -38.42 -2.48 -16.43
C TYR A 562 -37.86 -3.20 -15.20
N VAL A 563 -36.95 -2.55 -14.48
CA VAL A 563 -36.38 -3.06 -13.23
C VAL A 563 -36.84 -2.22 -12.04
N CYS A 564 -37.25 -2.89 -10.96
CA CYS A 564 -37.60 -2.25 -9.70
C CYS A 564 -36.34 -1.76 -8.97
N LYS A 565 -36.21 -0.45 -8.76
CA LYS A 565 -35.06 0.18 -8.07
C LYS A 565 -34.88 -0.29 -6.62
N ILE A 566 -35.99 -0.72 -5.99
CA ILE A 566 -36.01 -1.12 -4.57
C ILE A 566 -35.43 -2.53 -4.39
N CYS A 567 -35.95 -3.52 -5.12
CA CYS A 567 -35.64 -4.94 -4.90
C CYS A 567 -34.97 -5.66 -6.07
N GLY A 568 -34.81 -5.01 -7.24
CA GLY A 568 -34.19 -5.60 -8.42
C GLY A 568 -35.10 -6.53 -9.24
N TYR A 569 -36.41 -6.62 -8.92
CA TYR A 569 -37.36 -7.39 -9.72
C TYR A 569 -37.44 -6.86 -11.16
N VAL A 570 -37.36 -7.75 -12.15
CA VAL A 570 -37.49 -7.42 -13.57
C VAL A 570 -38.89 -7.77 -14.06
N TYR A 571 -39.59 -6.75 -14.55
CA TYR A 571 -40.82 -6.89 -15.33
C TYR A 571 -40.45 -6.90 -16.82
N GLU A 572 -40.79 -7.97 -17.54
CA GLU A 572 -40.54 -8.08 -18.98
C GLU A 572 -41.80 -7.68 -19.75
N GLY A 573 -41.72 -6.60 -20.52
CA GLY A 573 -42.86 -6.03 -21.26
C GLY A 573 -42.55 -4.66 -21.85
N ASP A 574 -43.23 -4.29 -22.93
CA ASP A 574 -42.95 -3.05 -23.67
C ASP A 574 -43.40 -1.77 -22.92
N THR A 575 -44.41 -1.88 -22.06
CA THR A 575 -44.93 -0.77 -21.24
C THR A 575 -45.28 -1.27 -19.84
N LEU A 576 -44.89 -0.52 -18.80
CA LEU A 576 -45.26 -0.81 -17.41
C LEU A 576 -46.63 -0.18 -17.08
N PRO A 577 -47.64 -0.96 -16.67
CA PRO A 577 -48.93 -0.42 -16.26
C PRO A 577 -48.80 0.57 -15.10
N GLU A 578 -49.55 1.68 -15.11
CA GLU A 578 -49.48 2.72 -14.05
C GLU A 578 -49.89 2.18 -12.67
N ASP A 579 -50.76 1.18 -12.62
CA ASP A 579 -51.23 0.50 -11.41
C ASP A 579 -50.39 -0.74 -11.06
N TYR A 580 -49.28 -0.99 -11.77
CA TYR A 580 -48.44 -2.16 -11.51
C TYR A 580 -47.81 -2.10 -10.12
N VAL A 581 -47.89 -3.22 -9.40
CA VAL A 581 -47.31 -3.39 -8.07
C VAL A 581 -46.27 -4.49 -8.13
N CYS A 582 -45.04 -4.18 -7.74
CA CYS A 582 -43.94 -5.14 -7.71
C CYS A 582 -44.34 -6.38 -6.89
N PRO A 583 -44.23 -7.61 -7.43
CA PRO A 583 -44.65 -8.81 -6.72
C PRO A 583 -43.77 -9.09 -5.49
N LEU A 584 -42.50 -8.64 -5.50
CA LEU A 584 -41.56 -8.84 -4.39
C LEU A 584 -41.70 -7.78 -3.31
N CYS A 585 -41.53 -6.49 -3.62
CA CYS A 585 -41.48 -5.43 -2.61
C CYS A 585 -42.78 -4.63 -2.44
N LYS A 586 -43.81 -4.90 -3.26
CA LYS A 586 -45.12 -4.22 -3.22
C LYS A 586 -45.09 -2.70 -3.49
N HIS A 587 -43.98 -2.17 -3.99
CA HIS A 587 -43.90 -0.80 -4.49
C HIS A 587 -44.58 -0.66 -5.86
N GLY A 588 -45.11 0.54 -6.13
CA GLY A 588 -45.84 0.85 -7.37
C GLY A 588 -44.92 1.11 -8.57
N ALA A 589 -45.54 1.33 -9.73
CA ALA A 589 -44.85 1.55 -11.01
C ALA A 589 -43.81 2.69 -11.00
N ALA A 590 -43.98 3.71 -10.15
CA ALA A 590 -43.03 4.83 -10.00
C ALA A 590 -41.61 4.41 -9.53
N ASP A 591 -41.50 3.24 -8.90
CA ASP A 591 -40.24 2.69 -8.41
C ASP A 591 -39.54 1.76 -9.41
N PHE A 592 -40.01 1.74 -10.66
CA PHE A 592 -39.38 1.04 -11.76
C PHE A 592 -38.66 2.00 -12.71
N GLU A 593 -37.63 1.49 -13.38
CA GLU A 593 -36.91 2.19 -14.45
C GLU A 593 -36.71 1.26 -15.65
N PRO A 594 -36.66 1.81 -16.89
CA PRO A 594 -36.47 0.99 -18.08
C PRO A 594 -35.09 0.35 -18.10
N ILE A 595 -35.02 -0.90 -18.55
CA ILE A 595 -33.78 -1.62 -18.80
C ILE A 595 -33.16 -1.04 -20.08
N GLN A 596 -31.93 -0.51 -19.96
CA GLN A 596 -31.18 0.07 -21.08
C GLN A 596 -30.52 -0.99 -21.96
#